data_AF-V9G9B3-F1
#
_entry.id   AF-V9G9B3-F1
#
_cell.length_a   1.000
_cell.length_b   1.000
_cell.length_c   1.000
_cell.angle_alpha   90.00
_cell.angle_beta   90.00
_cell.angle_gamma   90.00
#
_symmetry.space_group_name_H-M   'P 1'
#
loop_
_entity.id
_entity.type
_entity.pdbx_description
1 polymer ?
#
loop_
_entity_poly.entity_id
_entity_poly.type
_entity_poly.pdbx_seq_one_letter_code
_entity_poly.pdbx_strand_id
1 'polypeptide(L)'
;MGIQLTALHWVYLAFIVLIMGLLIRRRDTTLICVTGIFALGLLATETLSGSVSGVFNSFIYATKELMGTIMIISIIVAMSRVLIKTGINETMVAPLTRFLRTPAMAYWGIGLIMMVTSFFFWPSPAVALIGAVLLPVAIRVGLPALGAAVAMNLFGHGIALSGDYIIQGAPKLTADAAGLPVSSVMAASVPLVIVMGLVTTVTAFWMMRRDQQNGNWRDGLVTIKSTGDSLSSRSEDDDEQTSFISSATKKWLAVAILLLFAADVAAMFILKLQGGDATALVEERRFSFSPPSLW
;
A
#
# COMPACT_ATOMS: atom_id res chain seq x y z
N MET A 1 -4.71 34.38 19.94
CA MET A 1 -4.11 35.09 18.77
C MET A 1 -4.97 34.75 17.56
N GLY A 2 -5.56 35.74 16.90
CA GLY A 2 -6.41 35.50 15.73
C GLY A 2 -5.58 35.04 14.54
N ILE A 3 -6.04 34.02 13.83
CA ILE A 3 -5.40 33.52 12.61
C ILE A 3 -5.64 34.55 11.50
N GLN A 4 -4.61 35.30 11.11
CA GLN A 4 -4.68 36.23 9.99
C GLN A 4 -4.38 35.49 8.68
N LEU A 5 -5.38 35.38 7.81
CA LEU A 5 -5.24 34.77 6.48
C LEU A 5 -4.48 35.73 5.57
N THR A 6 -3.24 35.39 5.24
CA THR A 6 -2.42 36.14 4.27
C THR A 6 -2.71 35.72 2.83
N ALA A 7 -2.21 36.49 1.85
CA ALA A 7 -2.33 36.16 0.42
C ALA A 7 -1.78 34.76 0.08
N LEU A 8 -0.74 34.30 0.78
CA LEU A 8 -0.18 32.96 0.63
C LEU A 8 -1.20 31.86 0.92
N HIS A 9 -2.06 32.04 1.94
CA HIS A 9 -3.07 31.05 2.30
C HIS A 9 -4.13 30.89 1.20
N TRP A 10 -4.54 32.00 0.58
CA TRP A 10 -5.51 31.98 -0.53
C TRP A 10 -4.94 31.35 -1.79
N VAL A 11 -3.66 31.63 -2.10
CA VAL A 11 -2.98 31.01 -3.24
C VAL A 11 -2.79 29.52 -3.00
N TYR A 12 -2.38 29.11 -1.80
CA TYR A 12 -2.28 27.71 -1.41
C TYR A 12 -3.63 26.98 -1.56
N LEU A 13 -4.71 27.57 -1.06
CA LEU A 13 -6.06 27.01 -1.18
C LEU A 13 -6.53 26.89 -2.64
N ALA A 14 -6.24 27.89 -3.48
CA ALA A 14 -6.54 27.84 -4.91
C ALA A 14 -5.83 26.67 -5.60
N PHE A 15 -4.55 26.43 -5.28
CA PHE A 15 -3.81 25.29 -5.82
C PHE A 15 -4.33 23.96 -5.31
N ILE A 16 -4.79 23.84 -4.06
CA ILE A 16 -5.46 22.63 -3.56
C ILE A 16 -6.71 22.31 -4.39
N VAL A 17 -7.57 23.31 -4.63
CA VAL A 17 -8.78 23.13 -5.44
C VAL A 17 -8.43 22.69 -6.86
N LEU A 18 -7.37 23.25 -7.43
CA LEU A 18 -6.91 22.91 -8.78
C LEU A 18 -6.35 21.48 -8.85
N ILE A 19 -5.55 21.07 -7.85
CA ILE A 19 -5.07 19.69 -7.70
C ILE A 19 -6.27 18.73 -7.60
N MET A 20 -7.26 19.04 -6.76
CA MET A 20 -8.45 18.21 -6.60
C MET A 20 -9.25 18.10 -7.91
N GLY A 21 -9.41 19.20 -8.63
CA GLY A 21 -10.07 19.22 -9.94
C GLY A 21 -9.38 18.34 -10.98
N LEU A 22 -8.03 18.34 -11.00
CA LEU A 22 -7.27 17.44 -11.86
C LEU A 22 -7.36 15.98 -11.46
N LEU A 23 -7.32 15.67 -10.15
CA LEU A 23 -7.50 14.31 -9.65
C LEU A 23 -8.88 13.75 -10.05
N ILE A 24 -9.93 14.56 -9.95
CA ILE A 24 -11.28 14.19 -10.41
C ILE A 24 -11.30 13.90 -11.91
N ARG A 25 -10.59 14.72 -12.71
CA ARG A 25 -10.45 14.52 -14.16
C ARG A 25 -9.45 13.42 -14.52
N ARG A 26 -8.86 12.73 -13.54
CA ARG A 26 -7.83 11.68 -13.68
C ARG A 26 -6.63 12.16 -14.53
N ARG A 27 -6.21 13.40 -14.31
CA ARG A 27 -5.06 14.03 -14.98
C ARG A 27 -3.87 14.10 -14.03
N ASP A 28 -2.67 14.17 -14.60
CA ASP A 28 -1.42 14.34 -13.86
C ASP A 28 -1.40 15.69 -13.13
N THR A 29 -1.12 15.67 -11.82
CA THR A 29 -1.07 16.84 -10.94
C THR A 29 0.34 17.44 -10.84
N THR A 30 1.37 16.76 -11.34
CA THR A 30 2.79 17.09 -11.11
C THR A 30 3.11 18.52 -11.53
N LEU A 31 2.70 18.93 -12.74
CA LEU A 31 2.99 20.26 -13.26
C LEU A 31 2.37 21.35 -12.35
N ILE A 32 1.14 21.15 -11.91
CA ILE A 32 0.43 22.09 -11.05
C ILE A 32 1.01 22.15 -9.64
N CYS A 33 1.46 21.03 -9.09
CA CYS A 33 2.16 21.03 -7.80
C CYS A 33 3.47 21.83 -7.89
N VAL A 34 4.26 21.62 -8.95
CA VAL A 34 5.52 22.35 -9.16
C VAL A 34 5.25 23.84 -9.40
N THR A 35 4.29 24.19 -10.24
CA THR A 35 3.88 25.59 -10.46
C THR A 35 3.33 26.23 -9.18
N GLY A 36 2.60 25.47 -8.36
CA GLY A 36 2.08 25.94 -7.07
C GLY A 36 3.18 26.26 -6.07
N ILE A 37 4.15 25.34 -5.92
CA ILE A 37 5.33 25.57 -5.06
C ILE A 37 6.14 26.76 -5.56
N PHE A 38 6.31 26.89 -6.87
CA PHE A 38 6.98 28.04 -7.48
C PHE A 38 6.22 29.36 -7.26
N ALA A 39 4.89 29.37 -7.41
CA ALA A 39 4.08 30.56 -7.17
C ALA A 39 4.12 30.98 -5.69
N LEU A 40 4.05 30.01 -4.77
CA LEU A 40 4.21 30.26 -3.33
C LEU A 40 5.61 30.74 -2.98
N GLY A 41 6.64 30.16 -3.59
CA GLY A 41 8.03 30.59 -3.46
C GLY A 41 8.22 32.04 -3.90
N LEU A 42 7.69 32.41 -5.07
CA LEU A 42 7.75 33.79 -5.58
C LEU A 42 7.07 34.79 -4.64
N LEU A 43 5.90 34.45 -4.12
CA LEU A 43 5.16 35.32 -3.21
C LEU A 43 5.81 35.43 -1.82
N ALA A 44 6.56 34.41 -1.40
CA ALA A 44 7.23 34.41 -0.11
C ALA A 44 8.61 35.08 -0.15
N THR A 45 9.39 34.91 -1.23
CA THR A 45 10.77 35.42 -1.33
C THR A 45 10.91 36.68 -2.18
N GLU A 46 9.84 37.11 -2.86
CA GLU A 46 9.78 38.26 -3.79
C GLU A 46 10.86 38.25 -4.89
N THR A 47 11.51 37.10 -5.10
CA THR A 47 12.68 36.94 -5.97
C THR A 47 12.58 35.66 -6.77
N LEU A 48 12.95 35.74 -8.06
CA LEU A 48 12.89 34.60 -8.97
C LEU A 48 13.85 33.48 -8.56
N SER A 49 15.06 33.82 -8.11
CA SER A 49 16.04 32.86 -7.61
C SER A 49 15.55 32.15 -6.34
N GLY A 50 14.95 32.89 -5.40
CA GLY A 50 14.40 32.33 -4.17
C GLY A 50 13.27 31.32 -4.44
N SER A 51 12.43 31.59 -5.43
CA SER A 51 11.37 30.67 -5.86
C SER A 51 11.90 29.36 -6.46
N VAL A 52 12.88 29.45 -7.37
CA VAL A 52 13.51 28.26 -7.96
C VAL A 52 14.17 27.41 -6.87
N SER A 53 14.92 28.04 -5.96
CA SER A 53 15.47 27.36 -4.79
C SER A 53 14.38 26.76 -3.89
N GLY A 54 13.23 27.41 -3.74
CA GLY A 54 12.06 26.89 -3.03
C GLY A 54 11.54 25.56 -3.60
N VAL A 55 11.46 25.44 -4.93
CA VAL A 55 11.09 24.18 -5.59
C VAL A 55 12.10 23.08 -5.28
N PHE A 56 13.42 23.35 -5.41
CA PHE A 56 14.44 22.37 -5.07
C PHE A 56 14.38 21.94 -3.60
N ASN A 57 14.24 22.90 -2.68
CA ASN A 57 14.12 22.63 -1.25
C ASN A 57 12.87 21.79 -0.93
N SER A 58 11.76 21.98 -1.65
CA SER A 58 10.56 21.17 -1.48
C SER A 58 10.78 19.69 -1.83
N PHE A 59 11.57 19.40 -2.88
CA PHE A 59 11.93 18.02 -3.22
C PHE A 59 12.88 17.40 -2.19
N ILE A 60 13.84 18.17 -1.67
CA ILE A 60 14.72 17.73 -0.58
C ILE A 60 13.88 17.41 0.66
N TYR A 61 12.93 18.28 1.01
CA TYR A 61 12.02 18.08 2.13
C TYR A 61 11.18 16.82 1.94
N ALA A 62 10.49 16.67 0.81
CA ALA A 62 9.70 15.48 0.50
C ALA A 62 10.52 14.19 0.56
N THR A 63 11.77 14.23 0.06
CA THR A 63 12.68 13.08 0.12
C THR A 63 13.01 12.73 1.56
N LYS A 64 13.36 13.70 2.40
CA LYS A 64 13.68 13.47 3.82
C LYS A 64 12.50 12.87 4.58
N GLU A 65 11.30 13.40 4.38
CA GLU A 65 10.09 12.92 5.07
C GLU A 65 9.71 11.49 4.64
N LEU A 66 9.83 11.18 3.35
CA LEU A 66 9.41 9.87 2.80
C LEU A 66 10.51 8.80 2.84
N MET A 67 11.77 9.16 3.08
CA MET A 67 12.91 8.23 2.98
C MET A 67 12.73 6.97 3.82
N GLY A 68 12.28 7.13 5.07
CA GLY A 68 12.00 6.00 5.96
C GLY A 68 10.96 5.06 5.36
N THR A 69 9.79 5.58 4.99
CA THR A 69 8.71 4.81 4.36
C THR A 69 9.16 4.07 3.09
N ILE A 70 9.95 4.73 2.25
CA ILE A 70 10.48 4.14 1.02
C ILE A 70 11.43 2.97 1.32
N MET A 71 12.35 3.14 2.28
CA MET A 71 13.29 2.09 2.68
C MET A 71 12.56 0.83 3.15
N ILE A 72 11.55 0.99 4.02
CA ILE A 72 10.78 -0.14 4.56
C ILE A 72 10.06 -0.88 3.44
N ILE A 73 9.34 -0.15 2.58
CA ILE A 73 8.64 -0.75 1.45
C ILE A 73 9.65 -1.47 0.53
N SER A 74 10.84 -0.91 0.31
CA SER A 74 11.86 -1.54 -0.52
C SER A 74 12.36 -2.88 0.05
N ILE A 75 12.57 -2.97 1.36
CA ILE A 75 12.98 -4.19 2.06
C ILE A 75 11.86 -5.23 1.99
N ILE A 76 10.62 -4.81 2.28
CA ILE A 76 9.45 -5.70 2.20
C ILE A 76 9.26 -6.22 0.77
N VAL A 77 9.40 -5.37 -0.25
CA VAL A 77 9.35 -5.75 -1.67
C VAL A 77 10.45 -6.77 -1.98
N ALA A 78 11.68 -6.52 -1.53
CA ALA A 78 12.82 -7.43 -1.77
C ALA A 78 12.59 -8.80 -1.11
N MET A 79 12.19 -8.82 0.17
CA MET A 79 11.85 -10.04 0.89
C MET A 79 10.70 -10.80 0.20
N SER A 80 9.63 -10.10 -0.17
CA SER A 80 8.49 -10.71 -0.88
C SER A 80 8.93 -11.35 -2.20
N ARG A 81 9.85 -10.72 -2.95
CA ARG A 81 10.41 -11.30 -4.19
C ARG A 81 11.19 -12.60 -3.91
N VAL A 82 11.96 -12.66 -2.82
CA VAL A 82 12.67 -13.87 -2.41
C VAL A 82 11.69 -15.00 -2.04
N LEU A 83 10.61 -14.68 -1.31
CA LEU A 83 9.57 -15.66 -0.95
C LEU A 83 8.82 -16.21 -2.18
N ILE A 84 8.60 -15.37 -3.18
CA ILE A 84 8.02 -15.78 -4.47
C ILE A 84 8.99 -16.71 -5.20
N LYS A 85 10.25 -16.29 -5.40
CA LYS A 85 11.27 -17.10 -6.11
C LYS A 85 11.54 -18.46 -5.46
N THR A 86 11.49 -18.55 -4.14
CA THR A 86 11.71 -19.81 -3.41
C THR A 86 10.48 -20.73 -3.40
N GLY A 87 9.31 -20.23 -3.82
CA GLY A 87 8.03 -20.94 -3.74
C GLY A 87 7.52 -21.15 -2.30
N ILE A 88 8.10 -20.44 -1.33
CA ILE A 88 7.64 -20.48 0.08
C ILE A 88 6.23 -19.88 0.17
N ASN A 89 5.94 -18.85 -0.65
CA ASN A 89 4.61 -18.24 -0.67
C ASN A 89 3.49 -19.25 -0.93
N GLU A 90 3.73 -20.23 -1.81
CA GLU A 90 2.69 -21.15 -2.24
C GLU A 90 2.33 -22.05 -1.08
N THR A 91 3.35 -22.51 -0.35
CA THR A 91 3.16 -23.31 0.87
C THR A 91 2.50 -22.53 2.00
N MET A 92 2.72 -21.21 2.09
CA MET A 92 2.08 -20.35 3.08
C MET A 92 0.59 -20.12 2.79
N VAL A 93 0.23 -19.91 1.51
CA VAL A 93 -1.14 -19.54 1.09
C VAL A 93 -2.01 -20.76 0.77
N ALA A 94 -1.43 -21.88 0.36
CA ALA A 94 -2.14 -23.14 0.06
C ALA A 94 -3.20 -23.54 1.09
N PRO A 95 -2.96 -23.55 2.42
CA PRO A 95 -3.98 -23.96 3.39
C PRO A 95 -5.22 -23.05 3.38
N LEU A 96 -5.05 -21.76 3.05
CA LEU A 96 -6.15 -20.79 3.01
C LEU A 96 -7.06 -21.00 1.79
N THR A 97 -6.55 -21.62 0.72
CA THR A 97 -7.33 -21.91 -0.49
C THR A 97 -8.44 -22.94 -0.25
N ARG A 98 -8.30 -23.82 0.75
CA ARG A 98 -9.26 -24.89 1.06
C ARG A 98 -10.64 -24.37 1.49
N PHE A 99 -10.70 -23.13 1.98
CA PHE A 99 -11.93 -22.48 2.44
C PHE A 99 -12.71 -21.83 1.28
N LEU A 100 -12.09 -21.64 0.11
CA LEU A 100 -12.70 -21.00 -1.05
C LEU A 100 -13.42 -22.06 -1.89
N ARG A 101 -14.71 -22.28 -1.63
CA ARG A 101 -15.51 -23.31 -2.34
C ARG A 101 -16.61 -22.77 -3.24
N THR A 102 -17.06 -21.53 -3.01
CA THR A 102 -18.13 -20.89 -3.79
C THR A 102 -17.67 -19.52 -4.27
N PRO A 103 -18.23 -18.97 -5.37
CA PRO A 103 -17.82 -17.65 -5.87
C PRO A 103 -17.95 -16.54 -4.82
N ALA A 104 -18.99 -16.57 -3.99
CA ALA A 104 -19.16 -15.59 -2.93
C ALA A 104 -18.11 -15.73 -1.82
N MET A 105 -17.83 -16.97 -1.39
CA MET A 105 -16.76 -17.24 -0.44
C MET A 105 -15.38 -16.88 -1.01
N ALA A 106 -15.19 -17.03 -2.33
CA ALA A 106 -13.98 -16.62 -3.02
C ALA A 106 -13.80 -15.10 -2.96
N TYR A 107 -14.83 -14.30 -3.26
CA TYR A 107 -14.74 -12.84 -3.18
C TYR A 107 -14.35 -12.36 -1.76
N TRP A 108 -15.11 -12.78 -0.75
CA TRP A 108 -14.86 -12.38 0.64
C TRP A 108 -13.58 -12.97 1.21
N GLY A 109 -13.30 -14.24 0.91
CA GLY A 109 -12.11 -14.95 1.37
C GLY A 109 -10.83 -14.37 0.77
N ILE A 110 -10.78 -14.17 -0.55
CA ILE A 110 -9.64 -13.53 -1.22
C ILE A 110 -9.45 -12.11 -0.69
N GLY A 111 -10.54 -11.35 -0.56
CA GLY A 111 -10.49 -10.01 0.02
C GLY A 111 -9.91 -10.01 1.43
N LEU A 112 -10.43 -10.85 2.33
CA LEU A 112 -9.96 -10.89 3.72
C LEU A 112 -8.50 -11.38 3.82
N ILE A 113 -8.14 -12.43 3.08
CA ILE A 113 -6.75 -12.91 3.01
C ILE A 113 -5.86 -11.77 2.55
N MET A 114 -6.24 -11.10 1.45
CA MET A 114 -5.51 -9.96 0.90
C MET A 114 -5.39 -8.80 1.89
N MET A 115 -6.44 -8.49 2.65
CA MET A 115 -6.43 -7.44 3.67
C MET A 115 -5.40 -7.75 4.76
N VAL A 116 -5.48 -8.95 5.33
CA VAL A 116 -4.59 -9.39 6.42
C VAL A 116 -3.14 -9.34 5.95
N THR A 117 -2.85 -9.89 4.79
CA THR A 117 -1.48 -9.87 4.26
C THR A 117 -1.01 -8.48 3.85
N SER A 118 -1.90 -7.61 3.39
CA SER A 118 -1.55 -6.24 2.99
C SER A 118 -1.21 -5.34 4.16
N PHE A 119 -1.78 -5.60 5.34
CA PHE A 119 -1.35 -4.91 6.56
C PHE A 119 0.13 -5.14 6.88
N PHE A 120 0.69 -6.25 6.39
CA PHE A 120 2.03 -6.70 6.76
C PHE A 120 3.05 -6.56 5.62
N PHE A 121 2.69 -6.96 4.41
CA PHE A 121 3.58 -6.97 3.24
C PHE A 121 3.44 -5.74 2.36
N TRP A 122 2.66 -4.74 2.78
CA TRP A 122 2.19 -3.65 1.92
C TRP A 122 1.30 -4.18 0.76
N PRO A 123 0.30 -3.42 0.27
CA PRO A 123 -0.60 -3.94 -0.76
C PRO A 123 0.09 -4.38 -2.05
N SER A 124 1.09 -3.63 -2.54
CA SER A 124 1.75 -3.94 -3.82
C SER A 124 2.51 -5.28 -3.81
N PRO A 125 3.38 -5.59 -2.82
CA PRO A 125 3.98 -6.92 -2.70
C PRO A 125 2.96 -8.01 -2.36
N ALA A 126 1.96 -7.71 -1.52
CA ALA A 126 0.92 -8.68 -1.17
C ALA A 126 0.13 -9.16 -2.40
N VAL A 127 -0.20 -8.28 -3.36
CA VAL A 127 -0.84 -8.67 -4.63
C VAL A 127 0.04 -9.66 -5.38
N ALA A 128 1.35 -9.42 -5.47
CA ALA A 128 2.26 -10.32 -6.17
C ALA A 128 2.36 -11.69 -5.48
N LEU A 129 2.40 -11.70 -4.15
CA LEU A 129 2.50 -12.91 -3.33
C LEU A 129 1.23 -13.78 -3.44
N ILE A 130 0.07 -13.16 -3.39
CA ILE A 130 -1.22 -13.84 -3.23
C ILE A 130 -1.94 -14.03 -4.55
N GLY A 131 -1.82 -13.06 -5.45
CA GLY A 131 -2.43 -13.11 -6.78
C GLY A 131 -1.99 -14.34 -7.56
N ALA A 132 -0.71 -14.72 -7.47
CA ALA A 132 -0.18 -15.92 -8.12
C ALA A 132 -0.90 -17.21 -7.69
N VAL A 133 -1.32 -17.30 -6.43
CA VAL A 133 -1.92 -18.52 -5.85
C VAL A 133 -3.45 -18.46 -5.85
N LEU A 134 -4.03 -17.32 -5.50
CA LEU A 134 -5.48 -17.17 -5.31
C LEU A 134 -6.25 -16.92 -6.61
N LEU A 135 -5.64 -16.27 -7.61
CA LEU A 135 -6.34 -16.00 -8.88
C LEU A 135 -6.71 -17.30 -9.62
N PRO A 136 -5.84 -18.31 -9.76
CA PRO A 136 -6.23 -19.60 -10.36
C PRO A 136 -7.33 -20.30 -9.56
N VAL A 137 -7.29 -20.21 -8.23
CA VAL A 137 -8.31 -20.80 -7.35
C VAL A 137 -9.66 -20.10 -7.52
N ALA A 138 -9.67 -18.77 -7.61
CA ALA A 138 -10.87 -17.95 -7.83
C ALA A 138 -11.61 -18.37 -9.10
N ILE A 139 -10.87 -18.53 -10.20
CA ILE A 139 -11.41 -18.92 -11.50
C ILE A 139 -11.96 -20.35 -11.42
N ARG A 140 -11.26 -21.28 -10.76
CA ARG A 140 -11.70 -22.67 -10.58
C ARG A 140 -13.04 -22.80 -9.85
N VAL A 141 -13.34 -21.90 -8.92
CA VAL A 141 -14.62 -21.90 -8.19
C VAL A 141 -15.69 -21.00 -8.82
N GLY A 142 -15.45 -20.48 -10.02
CA GLY A 142 -16.43 -19.71 -10.80
C GLY A 142 -16.51 -18.22 -10.45
N LEU A 143 -15.50 -17.66 -9.76
CA LEU A 143 -15.38 -16.21 -9.59
C LEU A 143 -14.69 -15.59 -10.83
N PRO A 144 -15.25 -14.54 -11.45
CA PRO A 144 -14.63 -13.82 -12.54
C PRO A 144 -13.27 -13.23 -12.15
N ALA A 145 -12.32 -13.22 -13.08
CA ALA A 145 -10.98 -12.67 -12.83
C ALA A 145 -11.05 -11.19 -12.42
N LEU A 146 -11.94 -10.42 -13.05
CA LEU A 146 -12.20 -9.03 -12.67
C LEU A 146 -12.75 -8.91 -11.24
N GLY A 147 -13.63 -9.82 -10.83
CA GLY A 147 -14.18 -9.85 -9.46
C GLY A 147 -13.10 -10.13 -8.41
N ALA A 148 -12.18 -11.06 -8.71
CA ALA A 148 -11.02 -11.31 -7.87
C ALA A 148 -10.11 -10.08 -7.77
N ALA A 149 -9.84 -9.41 -8.89
CA ALA A 149 -9.03 -8.18 -8.91
C ALA A 149 -9.69 -7.03 -8.13
N VAL A 150 -11.01 -6.89 -8.22
CA VAL A 150 -11.78 -5.90 -7.42
C VAL A 150 -11.66 -6.21 -5.94
N ALA A 151 -11.85 -7.47 -5.53
CA ALA A 151 -11.69 -7.88 -4.14
C ALA A 151 -10.27 -7.58 -3.62
N MET A 152 -9.24 -7.98 -4.37
CA MET A 152 -7.85 -7.75 -3.97
C MET A 152 -7.54 -6.25 -3.79
N ASN A 153 -8.04 -5.41 -4.71
CA ASN A 153 -7.79 -3.97 -4.63
C ASN A 153 -8.58 -3.27 -3.53
N LEU A 154 -9.87 -3.58 -3.36
CA LEU A 154 -10.69 -2.95 -2.31
C LEU A 154 -10.18 -3.30 -0.92
N PHE A 155 -9.85 -4.56 -0.68
CA PHE A 155 -9.39 -4.99 0.64
C PHE A 155 -7.92 -4.64 0.91
N GLY A 156 -7.04 -4.80 -0.08
CA GLY A 156 -5.62 -4.45 0.04
C GLY A 156 -5.37 -2.95 -0.07
N HIS A 157 -5.51 -2.39 -1.27
CA HIS A 157 -5.23 -0.97 -1.52
C HIS A 157 -6.29 -0.03 -0.93
N GLY A 158 -7.54 -0.46 -0.78
CA GLY A 158 -8.59 0.33 -0.15
C GLY A 158 -8.47 0.29 1.36
N ILE A 159 -8.94 -0.80 1.99
CA ILE A 159 -9.06 -0.91 3.45
C ILE A 159 -7.68 -0.96 4.12
N ALA A 160 -6.80 -1.86 3.69
CA ALA A 160 -5.55 -2.09 4.40
C ALA A 160 -4.60 -0.88 4.32
N LEU A 161 -4.47 -0.25 3.14
CA LEU A 161 -3.66 0.96 2.98
C LEU A 161 -4.26 2.19 3.67
N SER A 162 -5.59 2.36 3.64
CA SER A 162 -6.21 3.53 4.29
C SER A 162 -6.10 3.46 5.81
N GLY A 163 -6.08 2.24 6.37
CA GLY A 163 -5.84 2.02 7.79
C GLY A 163 -4.37 2.09 8.17
N ASP A 164 -3.50 1.43 7.38
CA ASP A 164 -2.05 1.29 7.58
C ASP A 164 -1.62 1.34 9.06
N TYR A 165 -2.23 0.48 9.87
CA TYR A 165 -2.08 0.51 11.33
C TYR A 165 -0.77 -0.12 11.81
N ILE A 166 -0.06 -0.83 10.92
CA ILE A 166 1.14 -1.61 11.25
C ILE A 166 2.39 -0.90 10.74
N ILE A 167 2.45 -0.57 9.45
CA ILE A 167 3.59 0.12 8.86
C ILE A 167 3.50 1.62 9.15
N GLN A 168 2.29 2.18 9.27
CA GLN A 168 2.02 3.56 9.71
C GLN A 168 2.67 4.63 8.82
N GLY A 169 2.91 4.33 7.55
CA GLY A 169 3.44 5.28 6.57
C GLY A 169 2.44 6.40 6.26
N ALA A 170 1.19 6.05 5.94
CA ALA A 170 0.16 7.04 5.60
C ALA A 170 -0.30 7.89 6.81
N PRO A 171 -0.58 7.28 7.98
CA PRO A 171 -0.92 8.01 9.19
C PRO A 171 0.19 8.95 9.64
N LYS A 172 1.47 8.55 9.52
CA LYS A 172 2.62 9.41 9.87
C LYS A 172 2.66 10.68 9.03
N LEU A 173 2.56 10.58 7.70
CA LEU A 173 2.58 11.76 6.82
C LEU A 173 1.45 12.75 7.13
N THR A 174 0.27 12.22 7.44
CA THR A 174 -0.89 13.03 7.80
C THR A 174 -0.72 13.69 9.18
N ALA A 175 -0.17 12.94 10.13
CA ALA A 175 0.09 13.41 11.50
C ALA A 175 1.17 14.50 11.52
N ASP A 176 2.27 14.30 10.78
CA ASP A 176 3.37 15.26 10.65
C ASP A 176 2.88 16.57 10.01
N ALA A 177 2.04 16.47 8.96
CA ALA A 177 1.43 17.64 8.34
C ALA A 177 0.43 18.38 9.26
N ALA A 178 -0.26 17.66 10.15
CA ALA A 178 -1.21 18.23 11.09
C ALA A 178 -0.57 18.69 12.43
N GLY A 179 0.69 18.35 12.68
CA GLY A 179 1.35 18.58 13.97
C GLY A 179 0.70 17.79 15.12
N LEU A 180 0.11 16.63 14.83
CA LEU A 180 -0.60 15.79 15.79
C LEU A 180 0.13 14.46 16.05
N PRO A 181 -0.09 13.80 17.20
CA PRO A 181 0.40 12.44 17.40
C PRO A 181 -0.23 11.45 16.40
N VAL A 182 0.57 10.53 15.85
CA VAL A 182 0.12 9.50 14.89
C VAL A 182 -1.08 8.70 15.42
N SER A 183 -1.08 8.36 16.71
CA SER A 183 -2.18 7.64 17.37
C SER A 183 -3.53 8.37 17.31
N SER A 184 -3.54 9.71 17.34
CA SER A 184 -4.77 10.49 17.24
C SER A 184 -5.37 10.42 15.83
N VAL A 185 -4.52 10.46 14.80
CA VAL A 185 -4.91 10.30 13.39
C VAL A 185 -5.41 8.89 13.14
N MET A 186 -4.72 7.87 13.66
CA MET A 186 -5.16 6.48 13.57
C MET A 186 -6.51 6.25 14.25
N ALA A 187 -6.71 6.76 15.47
CA ALA A 187 -7.98 6.61 16.19
C ALA A 187 -9.14 7.29 15.43
N ALA A 188 -8.89 8.46 14.84
CA ALA A 188 -9.87 9.18 14.03
C ALA A 188 -10.15 8.48 12.68
N SER A 189 -9.19 7.73 12.13
CA SER A 189 -9.37 7.02 10.85
C SER A 189 -10.20 5.75 10.98
N VAL A 190 -10.24 5.09 12.15
CA VAL A 190 -10.94 3.80 12.32
C VAL A 190 -12.42 3.84 11.90
N PRO A 191 -13.27 4.78 12.36
CA PRO A 191 -14.66 4.84 11.94
C PRO A 191 -14.80 5.05 10.42
N LEU A 192 -13.92 5.88 9.85
CA LEU A 192 -13.93 6.19 8.42
C LEU A 192 -13.57 4.96 7.58
N VAL A 193 -12.51 4.24 7.96
CA VAL A 193 -12.05 3.03 7.27
C VAL A 193 -13.10 1.93 7.36
N ILE A 194 -13.77 1.77 8.51
CA ILE A 194 -14.84 0.77 8.67
C ILE A 194 -16.03 1.11 7.76
N VAL A 195 -16.53 2.35 7.82
CA VAL A 195 -17.71 2.74 7.03
C VAL A 195 -17.39 2.68 5.54
N MET A 196 -16.28 3.26 5.11
CA MET A 196 -15.89 3.26 3.70
C MET A 196 -15.58 1.85 3.21
N GLY A 197 -14.85 1.05 4.00
CA GLY A 197 -14.52 -0.33 3.68
C GLY A 197 -15.77 -1.21 3.53
N LEU A 198 -16.71 -1.12 4.47
CA LEU A 198 -17.94 -1.89 4.43
C LEU A 198 -18.82 -1.47 3.24
N VAL A 199 -19.07 -0.17 3.08
CA VAL A 199 -19.94 0.33 2.00
C VAL A 199 -19.36 -0.03 0.64
N THR A 200 -18.07 0.19 0.40
CA THR A 200 -17.45 -0.08 -0.90
C THR A 200 -17.37 -1.58 -1.21
N THR A 201 -16.96 -2.42 -0.25
CA THR A 201 -16.85 -3.88 -0.48
C THR A 201 -18.20 -4.55 -0.68
N VAL A 202 -19.23 -4.15 0.09
CA VAL A 202 -20.60 -4.67 -0.06
C VAL A 202 -21.23 -4.18 -1.36
N THR A 203 -21.07 -2.90 -1.71
CA THR A 203 -21.61 -2.36 -2.97
C THR A 203 -20.97 -3.04 -4.17
N ALA A 204 -19.63 -3.22 -4.16
CA ALA A 204 -18.92 -3.93 -5.22
C ALA A 204 -19.37 -5.39 -5.33
N PHE A 205 -19.57 -6.08 -4.20
CA PHE A 205 -20.10 -7.45 -4.20
C PHE A 205 -21.51 -7.52 -4.79
N TRP A 206 -22.38 -6.58 -4.42
CA TRP A 206 -23.74 -6.51 -4.93
C TRP A 206 -23.80 -6.21 -6.43
N MET A 207 -23.02 -5.23 -6.90
CA MET A 207 -22.89 -4.91 -8.33
C MET A 207 -22.37 -6.12 -9.13
N MET A 208 -21.33 -6.79 -8.62
CA MET A 208 -20.79 -8.00 -9.24
C MET A 208 -21.84 -9.12 -9.33
N ARG A 209 -22.54 -9.42 -8.24
CA ARG A 209 -23.61 -10.44 -8.21
C ARG A 209 -24.74 -10.10 -9.20
N ARG A 210 -25.15 -8.83 -9.24
CA ARG A 210 -26.20 -8.35 -10.15
C ARG A 210 -25.78 -8.51 -11.62
N ASP A 211 -24.57 -8.08 -11.97
CA ASP A 211 -24.11 -8.12 -13.35
C ASP A 211 -23.82 -9.54 -13.84
N GLN A 212 -23.38 -10.44 -12.94
CA GLN A 212 -23.30 -11.87 -13.22
C GLN A 212 -24.67 -12.48 -13.52
N GLN A 213 -25.70 -12.13 -12.75
CA GLN A 213 -27.08 -12.61 -12.99
C GLN A 213 -27.66 -12.07 -14.31
N ASN A 214 -27.29 -10.85 -14.69
CA ASN A 214 -27.77 -10.20 -15.91
C ASN A 214 -26.98 -10.60 -17.17
N GLY A 215 -25.95 -11.45 -17.06
CA GLY A 215 -25.16 -11.91 -18.21
C GLY A 215 -24.31 -10.84 -18.90
N ASN A 216 -24.20 -9.63 -18.33
CA ASN A 216 -23.45 -8.51 -18.89
C ASN A 216 -21.95 -8.55 -18.53
N TRP A 217 -21.49 -9.64 -17.92
CA TRP A 217 -20.11 -9.72 -17.43
C TRP A 217 -19.15 -10.02 -18.58
N ARG A 218 -18.38 -9.01 -18.99
CA ARG A 218 -17.40 -9.08 -20.07
C ARG A 218 -16.07 -9.67 -19.56
N ASP A 219 -16.08 -10.93 -19.13
CA ASP A 219 -14.87 -11.62 -18.64
C ASP A 219 -13.82 -11.80 -19.77
N GLY A 220 -14.26 -11.85 -21.03
CA GLY A 220 -13.41 -12.12 -22.20
C GLY A 220 -12.46 -11.01 -22.66
N LEU A 221 -12.42 -9.85 -21.98
CA LEU A 221 -11.45 -8.77 -22.28
C LEU A 221 -10.22 -8.79 -21.38
N VAL A 222 -10.21 -9.60 -20.33
CA VAL A 222 -9.00 -9.86 -19.56
C VAL A 222 -8.31 -11.05 -20.21
N THR A 223 -7.64 -10.80 -21.35
CA THR A 223 -6.51 -11.68 -21.71
C THR A 223 -5.63 -11.74 -20.48
N ILE A 224 -5.47 -12.94 -19.92
CA ILE A 224 -4.57 -13.22 -18.80
C ILE A 224 -3.14 -13.06 -19.34
N LYS A 225 -2.75 -11.82 -19.67
CA LYS A 225 -1.39 -11.40 -19.40
C LYS A 225 -1.39 -11.27 -17.89
N SER A 226 -0.96 -12.35 -17.25
CA SER A 226 -0.55 -12.34 -15.85
C SER A 226 0.06 -10.97 -15.58
N THR A 227 -0.40 -10.21 -14.59
CA THR A 227 0.38 -9.04 -14.15
C THR A 227 1.74 -9.49 -13.59
N GLY A 228 1.91 -10.80 -13.39
CA GLY A 228 3.19 -11.46 -13.38
C GLY A 228 4.04 -11.10 -14.58
N ASP A 229 3.55 -10.99 -15.82
CA ASP A 229 4.34 -10.79 -17.04
C ASP A 229 5.20 -9.52 -17.04
N SER A 230 4.78 -8.43 -16.37
CA SER A 230 5.66 -7.25 -16.18
C SER A 230 6.75 -7.43 -15.11
N LEU A 231 6.64 -8.46 -14.27
CA LEU A 231 7.61 -8.91 -13.26
C LEU A 231 8.21 -10.30 -13.55
N SER A 232 7.71 -10.98 -14.60
CA SER A 232 7.95 -12.36 -15.01
C SER A 232 8.26 -12.46 -16.50
N SER A 233 8.36 -11.36 -17.26
CA SER A 233 9.01 -11.32 -18.58
C SER A 233 10.54 -11.47 -18.49
N ARG A 234 10.99 -12.26 -17.52
CA ARG A 234 12.36 -12.76 -17.36
C ARG A 234 12.37 -14.28 -17.12
N SER A 235 11.23 -14.96 -17.26
CA SER A 235 11.08 -16.39 -16.90
C SER A 235 11.08 -17.34 -18.10
N GLU A 236 11.43 -16.89 -19.31
CA GLU A 236 11.51 -17.79 -20.47
C GLU A 236 12.91 -18.43 -20.66
N ASP A 237 13.88 -18.13 -19.77
CA ASP A 237 15.22 -18.77 -19.77
C ASP A 237 15.61 -19.44 -18.43
N ASP A 238 14.73 -19.47 -17.41
CA ASP A 238 15.06 -19.91 -16.04
C ASP A 238 14.44 -21.28 -15.65
N ASP A 239 14.09 -22.12 -16.63
CA ASP A 239 13.58 -23.49 -16.41
C ASP A 239 14.65 -24.47 -15.88
N GLU A 240 15.87 -24.01 -15.56
CA GLU A 240 16.96 -24.83 -14.99
C GLU A 240 17.26 -24.61 -13.50
N GLN A 241 16.55 -23.73 -12.77
CA GLN A 241 16.85 -23.46 -11.35
C GLN A 241 15.71 -23.75 -10.34
N THR A 242 14.76 -24.60 -10.70
CA THR A 242 13.70 -25.02 -9.78
C THR A 242 14.11 -26.22 -8.90
N SER A 243 15.03 -26.05 -7.94
CA SER A 243 15.02 -26.78 -6.64
C SER A 243 16.29 -26.57 -5.79
N PHE A 244 16.47 -25.41 -5.16
CA PHE A 244 17.54 -25.28 -4.14
C PHE A 244 17.10 -25.67 -2.71
N ILE A 245 15.82 -25.96 -2.47
CA ILE A 245 15.30 -26.15 -1.11
C ILE A 245 14.32 -27.34 -1.04
N SER A 246 14.59 -28.29 -0.14
CA SER A 246 13.72 -29.44 0.16
C SER A 246 12.33 -29.00 0.64
N SER A 247 11.28 -29.76 0.28
CA SER A 247 9.89 -29.47 0.69
C SER A 247 9.71 -29.38 2.22
N ALA A 248 10.49 -30.15 2.99
CA ALA A 248 10.50 -30.06 4.45
C ALA A 248 11.07 -28.71 4.93
N THR A 249 12.16 -28.26 4.31
CA THR A 249 12.78 -26.96 4.62
C THR A 249 11.87 -25.80 4.22
N LYS A 250 11.14 -25.89 3.09
CA LYS A 250 10.13 -24.88 2.72
C LYS A 250 9.04 -24.75 3.77
N LYS A 251 8.50 -25.88 4.27
CA LYS A 251 7.47 -25.88 5.34
C LYS A 251 8.01 -25.32 6.64
N TRP A 252 9.21 -25.73 7.05
CA TRP A 252 9.83 -25.23 8.28
C TRP A 252 10.09 -23.73 8.19
N LEU A 253 10.63 -23.26 7.07
CA LEU A 253 10.91 -21.84 6.83
C LEU A 253 9.62 -21.01 6.75
N ALA A 254 8.57 -21.52 6.10
CA ALA A 254 7.24 -20.89 6.08
C ALA A 254 6.69 -20.67 7.50
N VAL A 255 6.80 -21.68 8.37
CA VAL A 255 6.35 -21.60 9.77
C VAL A 255 7.25 -20.67 10.56
N ALA A 256 8.57 -20.74 10.38
CA ALA A 256 9.53 -19.87 11.06
C ALA A 256 9.31 -18.39 10.71
N ILE A 257 9.10 -18.08 9.43
CA ILE A 257 8.79 -16.71 8.98
C ILE A 257 7.49 -16.23 9.63
N LEU A 258 6.44 -17.05 9.62
CA LEU A 258 5.16 -16.68 10.23
C LEU A 258 5.29 -16.42 11.74
N LEU A 259 6.10 -17.22 12.44
CA LEU A 259 6.36 -17.08 13.88
C LEU A 259 7.22 -15.87 14.22
N LEU A 260 8.33 -15.65 13.50
CA LEU A 260 9.18 -14.47 13.67
C LEU A 260 8.36 -13.20 13.44
N PHE A 261 7.56 -13.21 12.38
CA PHE A 261 6.69 -12.10 12.05
C PHE A 261 5.62 -11.85 13.13
N ALA A 262 5.01 -12.90 13.69
CA ALA A 262 4.10 -12.77 14.82
C ALA A 262 4.80 -12.23 16.08
N ALA A 263 6.07 -12.60 16.31
CA ALA A 263 6.87 -12.08 17.40
C ALA A 263 7.19 -10.60 17.23
N ASP A 264 7.51 -10.14 16.01
CA ASP A 264 7.74 -8.72 15.70
C ASP A 264 6.48 -7.89 15.98
N VAL A 265 5.32 -8.36 15.53
CA VAL A 265 4.03 -7.71 15.79
C VAL A 265 3.73 -7.67 17.29
N ALA A 266 3.97 -8.77 18.02
CA ALA A 266 3.79 -8.80 19.47
C ALA A 266 4.73 -7.80 20.18
N ALA A 267 5.99 -7.72 19.75
CA ALA A 267 6.95 -6.76 20.28
C ALA A 267 6.51 -5.32 20.00
N MET A 268 5.99 -5.00 18.81
CA MET A 268 5.41 -3.69 18.50
C MET A 268 4.28 -3.30 19.46
N PHE A 269 3.36 -4.22 19.74
CA PHE A 269 2.25 -3.97 20.67
C PHE A 269 2.70 -3.82 22.12
N ILE A 270 3.61 -4.68 22.60
CA ILE A 270 4.10 -4.66 23.98
C ILE A 270 4.92 -3.39 24.25
N LEU A 271 5.79 -3.02 23.31
CA LEU A 271 6.67 -1.85 23.41
C LEU A 271 5.96 -0.54 22.99
N LYS A 272 4.70 -0.60 22.55
CA LYS A 272 3.88 0.53 22.07
C LYS A 272 4.59 1.38 21.02
N LEU A 273 5.33 0.74 20.12
CA LEU A 273 6.08 1.45 19.08
C LEU A 273 5.11 2.04 18.05
N GLN A 274 5.30 3.30 17.70
CA GLN A 274 4.45 4.04 16.75
C GLN A 274 5.29 4.86 15.78
N GLY A 275 4.77 5.07 14.58
CA GLY A 275 5.43 5.82 13.50
C GLY A 275 6.81 5.28 13.18
N GLY A 276 7.81 6.16 13.26
CA GLY A 276 9.22 5.85 12.98
C GLY A 276 9.80 4.68 13.79
N ASP A 277 9.35 4.50 15.04
CA ASP A 277 9.85 3.44 15.93
C ASP A 277 9.23 2.09 15.62
N ALA A 278 7.97 2.06 15.19
CA ALA A 278 7.32 0.84 14.69
C ALA A 278 8.03 0.38 13.43
N THR A 279 8.26 1.31 12.50
CA THR A 279 8.98 1.01 11.27
C THR A 279 10.43 0.57 11.49
N ALA A 280 11.12 1.15 12.48
CA ALA A 280 12.49 0.78 12.81
C ALA A 280 12.62 -0.64 13.40
N LEU A 281 11.57 -1.16 14.04
CA LEU A 281 11.56 -2.55 14.54
C LEU A 281 11.51 -3.56 13.39
N VAL A 282 10.78 -3.25 12.31
CA VAL A 282 10.76 -4.07 11.08
C VAL A 282 12.11 -4.03 10.34
N GLU A 283 12.90 -2.95 10.52
CA GLU A 283 14.16 -2.73 9.79
C GLU A 283 15.44 -3.15 10.54
N GLU A 284 15.38 -3.59 11.80
CA GLU A 284 16.57 -3.91 12.62
C GLU A 284 17.75 -2.93 12.41
N ARG A 285 17.50 -1.60 12.50
CA ARG A 285 18.54 -0.60 12.83
C ARG A 285 17.97 0.80 13.07
N ARG A 286 18.25 1.37 14.25
CA ARG A 286 18.23 2.81 14.47
C ARG A 286 19.32 3.47 13.62
N PHE A 287 18.96 4.15 12.54
CA PHE A 287 19.77 5.26 12.05
C PHE A 287 19.30 6.54 12.75
N SER A 288 19.89 6.80 13.91
CA SER A 288 19.80 8.10 14.57
C SER A 288 20.58 9.12 13.75
N PHE A 289 19.93 9.79 12.80
CA PHE A 289 20.41 11.10 12.37
C PHE A 289 19.99 12.10 13.44
N SER A 290 20.78 12.18 14.50
CA SER A 290 20.79 13.39 15.33
C SER A 290 21.31 14.52 14.42
N PRO A 291 20.57 15.62 14.21
CA PRO A 291 21.22 16.80 13.66
C PRO A 291 22.32 17.19 14.66
N PRO A 292 23.54 17.53 14.22
CA PRO A 292 24.44 18.24 15.10
C PRO A 292 23.73 19.55 15.46
N SER A 293 23.28 19.63 16.71
CA SER A 293 23.19 20.90 17.42
C SER A 293 24.55 21.55 17.24
N LEU A 294 24.63 22.64 16.46
CA LEU A 294 25.61 23.72 16.52
C LEU A 294 25.43 24.59 15.27
N TRP A 295 24.86 25.78 15.51
CA TRP A 295 24.77 26.99 14.67
C TRP A 295 23.79 26.98 13.49
#